data_AF-A0A961Y4U9-F1
#
_entry.id   AF-A0A961Y4U9-F1
#
_cell.length_a   1.000
_cell.length_b   1.000
_cell.length_c   1.000
_cell.angle_alpha   90.00
_cell.angle_beta   90.00
_cell.angle_gamma   90.00
#
_symmetry.space_group_name_H-M   'P 1'
#
loop_
_entity.id
_entity.type
_entity.pdbx_description
1 polymer ?
#
loop_
_entity_poly.entity_id
_entity_poly.type
_entity_poly.pdbx_seq_one_letter_code
_entity_poly.pdbx_strand_id
1 'polypeptide(L)'
;MNVLIVVAHPEPASFNAAMAQAARTALAEAGHDVTVSDLYGEGFNPLAGRHDFTTTADPARFHYQSEQALAARENAFAPDIAREQARVAASDLLILQFPLWWGGPPAMLKGWFERVLAYGFAYVDGARFDSGLFK
;
A
#
# COMPACT_ATOMS: atom_id res chain seq x y z
N MET A 1 6.87 16.23 -8.78
CA MET A 1 5.86 15.45 -8.06
C MET A 1 6.52 14.20 -7.51
N ASN A 2 5.96 13.67 -6.44
CA ASN A 2 6.38 12.43 -5.82
C ASN A 2 5.58 11.28 -6.45
N VAL A 3 6.26 10.29 -7.02
CA VAL A 3 5.64 9.12 -7.63
C VAL A 3 5.96 7.90 -6.79
N LEU A 4 4.94 7.14 -6.42
CA LEU A 4 5.08 5.82 -5.83
C LEU A 4 4.80 4.75 -6.88
N ILE A 5 5.76 3.86 -7.12
CA ILE A 5 5.59 2.67 -7.96
C ILE A 5 5.55 1.45 -7.03
N VAL A 6 4.39 0.80 -6.91
CA VAL A 6 4.24 -0.47 -6.19
C VAL A 6 4.37 -1.62 -7.17
N VAL A 7 5.36 -2.50 -6.96
CA VAL A 7 5.66 -3.64 -7.82
C VAL A 7 5.30 -4.94 -7.11
N ALA A 8 4.48 -5.77 -7.77
CA ALA A 8 4.05 -7.06 -7.23
C ALA A 8 4.41 -8.20 -8.19
N HIS A 9 5.70 -8.52 -8.29
CA HIS A 9 6.19 -9.67 -9.06
C HIS A 9 7.33 -10.40 -8.33
N PRO A 10 7.31 -11.75 -8.23
CA PRO A 10 8.33 -12.49 -7.48
C PRO A 10 9.69 -12.60 -8.19
N GLU A 11 9.71 -12.47 -9.51
CA GLU A 11 10.93 -12.57 -10.34
C GLU A 11 11.49 -11.17 -10.68
N PRO A 12 12.69 -10.80 -10.16
CA PRO A 12 13.34 -9.51 -10.42
C PRO A 12 13.74 -9.30 -11.88
N ALA A 13 13.96 -10.37 -12.66
CA ALA A 13 14.26 -10.27 -14.09
C ALA A 13 13.01 -10.29 -14.99
N SER A 14 11.81 -10.19 -14.41
CA SER A 14 10.55 -10.25 -15.16
C SER A 14 10.32 -9.01 -16.03
N PHE A 15 9.44 -9.15 -17.02
CA PHE A 15 8.97 -8.01 -17.80
C PHE A 15 8.24 -6.96 -16.94
N ASN A 16 7.58 -7.37 -15.85
CA ASN A 16 6.98 -6.43 -14.89
C ASN A 16 8.05 -5.59 -14.19
N ALA A 17 9.14 -6.23 -13.73
CA ALA A 17 10.25 -5.51 -13.14
C ALA A 17 10.92 -4.56 -14.15
N ALA A 18 11.08 -5.01 -15.42
CA ALA A 18 11.59 -4.16 -16.49
C ALA A 18 10.69 -2.94 -16.76
N MET A 19 9.36 -3.11 -16.76
CA MET A 19 8.42 -1.99 -16.92
C MET A 19 8.47 -1.01 -15.74
N ALA A 20 8.52 -1.49 -14.50
CA ALA A 20 8.69 -0.64 -13.32
C ALA A 20 9.99 0.17 -13.37
N GLN A 21 11.08 -0.48 -13.78
CA GLN A 21 12.38 0.16 -13.94
C GLN A 21 12.37 1.22 -15.05
N ALA A 22 11.75 0.92 -16.19
CA ALA A 22 11.60 1.87 -17.30
C ALA A 22 10.76 3.08 -16.89
N ALA A 23 9.65 2.86 -16.17
CA ALA A 23 8.83 3.94 -15.62
C ALA A 23 9.62 4.80 -14.64
N ARG A 24 10.38 4.19 -13.71
CA ARG A 24 11.23 4.91 -12.77
C ARG A 24 12.23 5.82 -13.49
N THR A 25 12.94 5.27 -14.48
CA THR A 25 13.93 6.03 -15.25
C THR A 25 13.28 7.21 -15.97
N ALA A 26 12.21 6.98 -16.72
CA ALA A 26 11.54 8.03 -17.49
C ALA A 26 10.97 9.14 -16.61
N LEU A 27 10.35 8.80 -15.47
CA LEU A 27 9.81 9.77 -14.52
C LEU A 27 10.92 10.58 -13.82
N ALA A 28 12.03 9.94 -13.47
CA ALA A 28 13.18 10.62 -12.89
C ALA A 28 13.83 11.59 -13.90
N GLU A 29 13.98 11.18 -15.16
CA GLU A 29 14.47 12.06 -16.25
C GLU A 29 13.53 13.24 -16.52
N ALA A 30 12.24 13.08 -16.27
CA ALA A 30 11.25 14.16 -16.33
C ALA A 30 11.26 15.08 -15.08
N GLY A 31 12.16 14.86 -14.12
CA GLY A 31 12.31 15.69 -12.91
C GLY A 31 11.32 15.36 -11.79
N HIS A 32 10.80 14.14 -11.73
CA HIS A 32 9.97 13.67 -10.62
C HIS A 32 10.80 12.92 -9.58
N ASP A 33 10.39 12.98 -8.31
CA ASP A 33 10.94 12.13 -7.26
C ASP A 33 10.20 10.80 -7.28
N VAL A 34 10.92 9.67 -7.36
CA VAL A 34 10.32 8.35 -7.60
C VAL A 34 10.75 7.37 -6.51
N THR A 35 9.76 6.93 -5.73
CA THR A 35 9.91 5.84 -4.77
C THR A 35 9.37 4.54 -5.35
N VAL A 36 10.09 3.44 -5.16
CA VAL A 36 9.64 2.09 -5.54
C VAL A 36 9.39 1.27 -4.28
N SER A 37 8.22 0.64 -4.20
CA SER A 37 7.87 -0.38 -3.22
C SER A 37 7.83 -1.73 -3.92
N ASP A 38 8.91 -2.51 -3.80
CA ASP A 38 8.97 -3.89 -4.31
C ASP A 38 8.43 -4.83 -3.23
N LEU A 39 7.16 -5.23 -3.36
CA LEU A 39 6.48 -6.00 -2.31
C LEU A 39 7.14 -7.36 -2.05
N TYR A 40 7.68 -8.00 -3.09
CA TYR A 40 8.37 -9.27 -2.94
C TYR A 40 9.80 -9.07 -2.43
N GLY A 41 10.53 -8.09 -2.97
CA GLY A 41 11.89 -7.76 -2.53
C GLY A 41 11.97 -7.24 -1.09
N GLU A 42 10.94 -6.52 -0.63
CA GLU A 42 10.83 -6.02 0.75
C GLU A 42 10.21 -7.04 1.73
N GLY A 43 9.82 -8.23 1.25
CA GLY A 43 9.21 -9.27 2.09
C GLY A 43 7.88 -8.86 2.74
N PHE A 44 7.06 -8.10 2.01
CA PHE A 44 5.76 -7.64 2.51
C PHE A 44 4.85 -8.83 2.87
N ASN A 45 4.19 -8.76 4.02
CA ASN A 45 3.21 -9.76 4.42
C ASN A 45 1.81 -9.42 3.87
N PRO A 46 1.19 -10.22 2.98
CA PRO A 46 -0.13 -9.88 2.46
C PRO A 46 -1.28 -10.23 3.40
N LEU A 47 -1.03 -10.91 4.52
CA LEU A 47 -2.09 -11.45 5.37
C LEU A 47 -2.53 -10.42 6.41
N ALA A 48 -3.78 -9.96 6.30
CA ALA A 48 -4.40 -9.12 7.33
C ALA A 48 -4.56 -9.87 8.66
N GLY A 49 -4.20 -9.24 9.78
CA GLY A 49 -4.34 -9.86 11.10
C GLY A 49 -3.98 -8.96 12.27
N ARG A 50 -4.04 -9.49 13.50
CA ARG A 50 -3.72 -8.74 14.74
C ARG A 50 -2.31 -8.13 14.74
N HIS A 51 -1.38 -8.74 14.01
CA HIS A 51 0.01 -8.27 13.90
C HIS A 51 0.15 -6.96 13.12
N ASP A 52 -0.94 -6.47 12.51
CA ASP A 52 -0.97 -5.18 11.80
C ASP A 52 -1.04 -3.97 12.74
N PHE A 53 -1.24 -4.20 14.03
CA PHE A 53 -1.50 -3.16 15.02
C PHE A 53 -0.59 -3.32 16.24
N THR A 54 -0.12 -2.19 16.77
CA THR A 54 0.64 -2.14 18.02
C THR A 54 -0.24 -1.86 19.24
N THR A 55 -1.50 -1.49 19.02
CA THR A 55 -2.54 -1.35 20.05
C THR A 55 -3.70 -2.32 19.79
N THR A 56 -4.68 -2.35 20.69
CA THR A 56 -5.87 -3.21 20.57
C THR A 56 -7.11 -2.45 21.01
N ALA A 57 -8.09 -2.37 20.13
CA ALA A 57 -9.37 -1.69 20.37
C ALA A 57 -10.29 -2.50 21.27
N ASP A 58 -10.39 -3.81 21.04
CA ASP A 58 -11.13 -4.74 21.90
C ASP A 58 -10.32 -6.01 22.16
N PRO A 59 -9.76 -6.19 23.38
CA PRO A 59 -8.99 -7.37 23.72
C PRO A 59 -9.81 -8.65 23.74
N ALA A 60 -11.14 -8.58 23.91
CA ALA A 60 -12.01 -9.74 23.93
C ALA A 60 -12.41 -10.22 22.53
N ARG A 61 -12.45 -9.32 21.53
CA ARG A 61 -12.90 -9.66 20.17
C ARG A 61 -12.16 -8.87 19.10
N PHE A 62 -11.50 -9.59 18.19
CA PHE A 62 -10.91 -8.96 17.01
C PHE A 62 -11.98 -8.50 16.03
N HIS A 63 -11.93 -7.23 15.64
CA HIS A 63 -12.66 -6.71 14.49
C HIS A 63 -11.76 -5.78 13.69
N TYR A 64 -11.29 -6.25 12.53
CA TYR A 64 -10.19 -5.63 11.79
C TYR A 64 -10.39 -4.13 11.51
N GLN A 65 -11.59 -3.74 11.05
CA GLN A 65 -11.88 -2.34 10.75
C GLN A 65 -11.87 -1.45 12.02
N SER A 66 -12.29 -1.97 13.17
CA SER A 66 -12.24 -1.23 14.44
C SER A 66 -10.79 -1.02 14.90
N GLU A 67 -9.94 -2.04 14.72
CA GLU A 67 -8.51 -1.96 15.00
C GLU A 67 -7.83 -0.95 14.07
N GLN A 68 -8.13 -0.97 12.77
CA GLN A 68 -7.68 0.03 11.80
C GLN A 68 -8.08 1.46 12.21
N ALA A 69 -9.34 1.65 12.65
CA ALA A 69 -9.83 2.95 13.10
C ALA A 69 -9.11 3.49 14.35
N LEU A 70 -8.73 2.60 15.28
CA LEU A 70 -7.91 2.97 16.43
C LEU A 70 -6.48 3.29 16.00
N ALA A 71 -5.86 2.40 15.22
CA ALA A 71 -4.49 2.54 14.76
C ALA A 71 -4.26 3.81 13.92
N ALA A 72 -5.23 4.20 13.09
CA ALA A 72 -5.17 5.44 12.33
C ALA A 72 -5.21 6.70 13.23
N ARG A 73 -5.92 6.65 14.36
CA ARG A 73 -5.99 7.77 15.32
C ARG A 73 -4.75 7.85 16.21
N GLU A 74 -4.16 6.71 16.54
CA GLU A 74 -3.04 6.62 17.50
C GLU A 74 -1.67 6.42 16.82
N ASN A 75 -1.63 6.40 15.49
CA ASN A 75 -0.44 6.06 14.70
C ASN A 75 0.18 4.71 15.13
N ALA A 76 -0.68 3.70 15.29
CA ALA A 76 -0.37 2.41 15.90
C ALA A 76 -0.44 1.24 14.90
N PHE A 77 -0.13 1.49 13.63
CA PHE A 77 0.06 0.43 12.64
C PHE A 77 1.44 -0.23 12.78
N ALA A 78 1.54 -1.49 12.32
CA ALA A 78 2.80 -2.19 12.20
C ALA A 78 3.79 -1.43 11.30
N PRO A 79 5.12 -1.55 11.53
CA PRO A 79 6.12 -0.73 10.83
C PRO A 79 6.10 -0.84 9.29
N ASP A 80 5.76 -2.02 8.76
CA ASP A 80 5.63 -2.24 7.32
C ASP A 80 4.42 -1.49 6.74
N ILE A 81 3.27 -1.53 7.41
CA ILE A 81 2.06 -0.78 7.01
C ILE A 81 2.30 0.72 7.13
N ALA A 82 2.86 1.19 8.25
CA ALA A 82 3.14 2.61 8.47
C ALA A 82 4.10 3.17 7.40
N ARG A 83 5.11 2.39 6.99
CA ARG A 83 6.02 2.75 5.90
C ARG A 83 5.27 2.94 4.58
N GLU A 84 4.40 1.99 4.22
CA GLU A 84 3.63 2.08 2.98
C GLU A 84 2.60 3.22 3.01
N GLN A 85 1.93 3.44 4.14
CA GLN A 85 1.02 4.57 4.33
C GLN A 85 1.74 5.91 4.17
N ALA A 86 2.96 6.05 4.70
CA ALA A 86 3.77 7.25 4.52
C ALA A 86 4.14 7.46 3.03
N ARG A 87 4.50 6.39 2.32
CA ARG A 87 4.79 6.46 0.87
C ARG A 87 3.56 6.87 0.06
N VAL A 88 2.39 6.32 0.39
CA VAL A 88 1.11 6.68 -0.26
C VAL A 88 0.74 8.13 0.01
N ALA A 89 0.81 8.56 1.28
CA ALA A 89 0.46 9.93 1.68
C ALA A 89 1.39 10.99 1.07
N ALA A 90 2.65 10.65 0.79
CA ALA A 90 3.60 11.53 0.14
C ALA A 90 3.47 11.57 -1.38
N SER A 91 2.77 10.61 -2.01
CA SER A 91 2.71 10.48 -3.46
C SER A 91 1.61 11.32 -4.10
N ASP A 92 1.95 12.00 -5.18
CA ASP A 92 1.01 12.68 -6.08
C ASP A 92 0.50 11.72 -7.18
N LEU A 93 1.27 10.67 -7.48
CA LEU A 93 0.95 9.66 -8.47
C LEU A 93 1.30 8.26 -7.92
N LEU A 94 0.34 7.35 -7.99
CA LEU A 94 0.50 5.94 -7.65
C LEU A 94 0.45 5.07 -8.92
N ILE A 95 1.52 4.33 -9.19
CA ILE A 95 1.61 3.33 -10.26
C ILE A 95 1.60 1.94 -9.64
N LEU A 96 0.70 1.08 -10.11
CA LEU A 96 0.59 -0.30 -9.68
C LEU A 96 1.09 -1.21 -10.81
N GLN A 97 2.28 -1.79 -10.64
CA GLN A 97 2.88 -2.69 -11.63
C GLN A 97 2.75 -4.15 -11.21
N PHE A 98 1.93 -4.91 -11.93
CA PHE A 98 1.67 -6.31 -11.61
C PHE A 98 1.19 -7.13 -12.83
N PRO A 99 1.43 -8.45 -12.82
CA PRO A 99 0.82 -9.36 -13.79
C PRO A 99 -0.64 -9.64 -13.44
N LEU A 100 -1.52 -9.75 -14.44
CA LEU A 100 -2.91 -10.17 -14.22
C LEU A 100 -2.96 -11.65 -13.83
N TRP A 101 -3.40 -11.96 -12.61
CA TRP A 101 -3.57 -13.34 -12.12
C TRP A 101 -5.04 -13.58 -11.79
N TRP A 102 -5.64 -14.61 -12.38
CA TRP A 102 -7.05 -14.97 -12.16
C TRP A 102 -8.04 -13.81 -12.36
N GLY A 103 -7.76 -12.93 -13.33
CA GLY A 103 -8.62 -11.78 -13.63
C GLY A 103 -8.46 -10.58 -12.68
N GLY A 104 -7.43 -10.57 -11.83
CA GLY A 104 -7.17 -9.47 -10.91
C GLY A 104 -5.70 -9.32 -10.52
N PRO A 105 -5.41 -8.52 -9.47
CA PRO A 105 -4.07 -8.37 -8.94
C PRO A 105 -3.59 -9.66 -8.24
N PRO A 106 -2.26 -9.91 -8.17
CA PRO A 106 -1.69 -10.94 -7.32
C PRO A 106 -2.16 -10.82 -5.88
N ALA A 107 -2.23 -11.95 -5.16
CA ALA A 107 -2.58 -11.96 -3.73
C ALA A 107 -1.68 -11.03 -2.91
N MET A 108 -0.40 -10.91 -3.29
CA MET A 108 0.55 -9.96 -2.68
C MET A 108 0.02 -8.52 -2.72
N LEU A 109 -0.39 -8.05 -3.90
CA LEU A 109 -0.91 -6.70 -4.08
C LEU A 109 -2.31 -6.54 -3.48
N LYS A 110 -3.15 -7.58 -3.53
CA LYS A 110 -4.46 -7.55 -2.87
C LYS A 110 -4.33 -7.36 -1.35
N GLY A 111 -3.39 -8.08 -0.73
CA GLY A 111 -3.08 -7.92 0.70
C GLY A 111 -2.50 -6.54 1.03
N TRP A 112 -1.70 -5.96 0.14
CA TRP A 112 -1.25 -4.58 0.27
C TRP A 112 -2.42 -3.59 0.31
N PHE A 113 -3.42 -3.74 -0.58
CA PHE A 113 -4.63 -2.90 -0.50
C PHE A 113 -5.37 -3.07 0.83
N GLU A 114 -5.55 -4.31 1.29
CA GLU A 114 -6.31 -4.59 2.53
C GLU A 114 -5.64 -4.02 3.79
N ARG A 115 -4.31 -4.12 3.86
CA ARG A 115 -3.52 -3.71 5.03
C ARG A 115 -3.16 -2.22 5.02
N VAL A 116 -2.78 -1.67 3.86
CA VAL A 116 -2.26 -0.29 3.72
C VAL A 116 -3.38 0.72 3.53
N LEU A 117 -4.36 0.44 2.68
CA LEU A 117 -5.51 1.33 2.42
C LEU A 117 -6.60 1.16 3.49
N ALA A 118 -6.16 1.28 4.75
CA ALA A 118 -6.94 1.01 5.95
C ALA A 118 -8.06 2.03 6.19
N TYR A 119 -9.10 1.60 6.89
CA TYR A 119 -10.13 2.50 7.40
C TYR A 119 -9.53 3.53 8.37
N GLY A 120 -9.89 4.80 8.22
CA GLY A 120 -9.31 5.92 8.97
C GLY A 120 -8.04 6.51 8.35
N PHE A 121 -7.41 5.82 7.39
CA PHE A 121 -6.31 6.34 6.59
C PHE A 121 -6.73 6.66 5.15
N ALA A 122 -7.20 5.64 4.41
CA ALA A 122 -7.53 5.79 2.98
C ALA A 122 -9.00 6.16 2.73
N TYR A 123 -9.89 5.75 3.64
CA TYR A 123 -11.31 6.05 3.56
C TYR A 123 -11.95 6.05 4.95
N VAL A 124 -13.08 6.74 5.06
CA VAL A 124 -14.02 6.65 6.19
C VAL A 124 -15.45 6.62 5.65
N ASP A 125 -16.44 6.47 6.53
CA ASP A 125 -17.84 6.60 6.11
C ASP A 125 -18.13 8.02 5.63
N GLY A 126 -18.83 8.13 4.51
CA GLY A 126 -19.12 9.41 3.85
C GLY A 126 -17.97 10.04 3.06
N ALA A 127 -16.75 9.48 3.09
CA ALA A 127 -15.60 9.99 2.34
C ALA A 127 -14.98 8.87 1.48
N ARG A 128 -15.52 8.70 0.26
CA ARG A 128 -15.09 7.69 -0.71
C ARG A 128 -15.18 8.27 -2.13
N PHE A 129 -14.42 7.69 -3.07
CA PHE A 129 -14.41 8.11 -4.48
C PHE A 129 -14.11 9.61 -4.65
N ASP A 130 -15.06 10.38 -5.19
CA ASP A 130 -14.99 11.83 -5.41
C ASP A 130 -14.89 12.65 -4.11
N SER A 131 -15.28 12.07 -2.98
CA SER A 131 -15.16 12.65 -1.64
C SER A 131 -14.01 12.03 -0.82
N GLY A 132 -13.09 11.33 -1.47
CA GLY A 132 -11.99 10.60 -0.82
C GLY A 132 -11.03 11.48 0.00
N LEU A 133 -10.20 10.81 0.82
CA LEU A 133 -9.27 11.46 1.73
C LEU A 133 -7.98 11.95 1.04
N PHE A 134 -7.60 11.34 -0.09
CA PHE A 134 -6.45 11.76 -0.90
C PHE A 134 -6.93 12.77 -1.95
N LYS A 135 -6.45 14.01 -1.87
CA LYS A 135 -6.79 15.13 -2.77
C LYS A 135 -5.53 15.76 -3.32
#